data_AF-L0KEJ6-F1
#
_entry.id   AF-L0KEJ6-F1
#
_cell.length_a   1.000
_cell.length_b   1.000
_cell.length_c   1.000
_cell.angle_alpha   90.00
_cell.angle_beta   90.00
_cell.angle_gamma   90.00
#
_symmetry.space_group_name_H-M   'P 1'
#
loop_
_entity.id
_entity.type
_entity.pdbx_description
1 polymer ?
#
loop_
_entity_poly.entity_id
_entity_poly.type
_entity_poly.pdbx_seq_one_letter_code
_entity_poly.pdbx_strand_id
1 'polypeptide(L)'
;MKGNRQMYCQHCGMSLTEFKFIFADQPVCQQCYLSLQNTSSTTFDRQELLSRDRVHIDDPLAISNLKKIINRQLELKYHSSTQKLIVTCVGTDRSTGDALGPLVGSKLTNFRLNNKVDIFGTLEAPVHATNLEEKIEVIQRTYNNPFIIAIDAGLGKNKSVGSISVKHGPLRPGSGVNKDLPEIGNLHITGLVNVSGYMEYFVLQSTRLNIVFKMAKIISYALAKSLR
;
A
#
# COMPACT_ATOMS: atom_id res chain seq x y z
N MET A 1 45.29 -28.42 -34.71
CA MET A 1 45.26 -27.02 -34.22
C MET A 1 43.89 -26.75 -33.62
N LYS A 2 43.73 -26.86 -32.28
CA LYS A 2 42.46 -26.51 -31.62
C LYS A 2 42.43 -24.98 -31.48
N GLY A 3 41.68 -24.32 -32.35
CA GLY A 3 41.49 -22.87 -32.27
C GLY A 3 40.77 -22.52 -30.97
N ASN A 4 41.45 -21.79 -30.08
CA ASN A 4 40.81 -21.13 -28.95
C ASN A 4 39.82 -20.11 -29.52
N ARG A 5 38.52 -20.44 -29.53
CA ARG A 5 37.48 -19.45 -29.82
C ARG A 5 37.50 -18.43 -28.69
N GLN A 6 38.01 -17.26 -29.00
CA GLN A 6 37.95 -16.10 -28.12
C GLN A 6 36.47 -15.75 -27.91
N MET A 7 36.04 -15.75 -26.65
CA MET A 7 34.65 -15.49 -26.27
C MET A 7 34.47 -14.02 -25.91
N TYR A 8 33.29 -13.48 -26.15
CA TYR A 8 32.98 -12.07 -25.89
C TYR A 8 31.67 -11.90 -25.12
N CYS A 9 31.64 -10.90 -24.24
CA CYS A 9 30.43 -10.43 -23.57
C CYS A 9 29.44 -9.92 -24.62
N GLN A 10 28.24 -10.49 -24.66
CA GLN A 10 27.21 -10.08 -25.62
C GLN A 10 26.58 -8.71 -25.31
N HIS A 11 26.97 -8.08 -24.21
CA HIS A 11 26.46 -6.76 -23.82
C HIS A 11 27.47 -5.62 -24.07
N CYS A 12 28.76 -5.84 -23.84
CA CYS A 12 29.79 -4.79 -23.98
C CYS A 12 30.93 -5.15 -24.93
N GLY A 13 30.95 -6.36 -25.50
CA GLY A 13 31.95 -6.80 -26.46
C GLY A 13 33.33 -7.13 -25.88
N MET A 14 33.54 -7.07 -24.55
CA MET A 14 34.82 -7.44 -23.94
C MET A 14 35.08 -8.95 -23.98
N SER A 15 36.34 -9.35 -24.14
CA SER A 15 36.71 -10.77 -24.14
C SER A 15 36.49 -11.42 -22.77
N LEU A 16 35.90 -12.61 -22.74
CA LEU A 16 35.67 -13.39 -21.54
C LEU A 16 36.72 -14.50 -21.42
N THR A 17 37.27 -14.66 -20.23
CA THR A 17 38.22 -15.76 -19.94
C THR A 17 37.49 -17.06 -19.56
N GLU A 18 36.28 -16.99 -19.00
CA GLU A 18 35.48 -18.14 -18.56
C GLU A 18 33.95 -17.87 -18.60
N PHE A 19 33.12 -18.92 -18.82
CA PHE A 19 31.65 -18.87 -18.76
C PHE A 19 31.13 -18.86 -17.31
N LYS A 20 31.36 -17.77 -16.57
CA LYS A 20 30.92 -17.66 -15.17
C LYS A 20 29.60 -16.94 -14.97
N PHE A 21 29.20 -16.06 -15.90
CA PHE A 21 28.02 -15.21 -15.73
C PHE A 21 27.12 -15.26 -16.98
N ILE A 22 25.86 -15.66 -16.79
CA ILE A 22 24.85 -15.81 -17.86
C ILE A 22 23.62 -14.98 -17.50
N PHE A 23 23.16 -14.13 -18.42
CA PHE A 23 21.94 -13.35 -18.29
C PHE A 23 21.06 -13.55 -19.52
N ALA A 24 19.79 -13.97 -19.32
CA ALA A 24 18.85 -14.32 -20.39
C ALA A 24 19.49 -15.24 -21.47
N ASP A 25 20.13 -16.32 -21.02
CA ASP A 25 20.83 -17.32 -21.85
C ASP A 25 22.01 -16.79 -22.69
N GLN A 26 22.48 -15.56 -22.42
CA GLN A 26 23.65 -14.97 -23.08
C GLN A 26 24.84 -14.81 -22.11
N PRO A 27 26.07 -15.11 -22.54
CA PRO A 27 27.26 -14.86 -21.73
C PRO A 27 27.57 -13.37 -21.62
N VAL A 28 27.73 -12.91 -20.38
CA VAL A 28 28.04 -11.51 -20.06
C VAL A 28 29.26 -11.44 -19.13
N CYS A 29 29.97 -10.31 -19.12
CA CYS A 29 31.04 -10.10 -18.14
C CYS A 29 30.45 -9.78 -16.76
N GLN A 30 31.25 -9.94 -15.71
CA GLN A 30 30.82 -9.68 -14.33
C GLN A 30 30.22 -8.28 -14.13
N GLN A 31 30.83 -7.25 -14.72
CA GLN A 31 30.35 -5.87 -14.58
C GLN A 31 28.98 -5.67 -15.24
N CYS A 32 28.79 -6.19 -16.45
CA CYS A 32 27.50 -6.17 -17.14
C CYS A 32 26.46 -7.05 -16.42
N TYR A 33 26.87 -8.19 -15.87
CA TYR A 33 25.99 -9.04 -15.09
C TYR A 33 25.44 -8.30 -13.85
N LEU A 34 26.30 -7.61 -13.10
CA LEU A 34 25.88 -6.83 -11.94
C LEU A 34 25.00 -5.63 -12.34
N SER A 35 25.30 -4.94 -13.45
CA SER A 35 24.43 -3.86 -13.94
C SER A 35 23.09 -4.37 -14.44
N LEU A 36 23.06 -5.53 -15.09
CA LEU A 36 21.84 -6.18 -15.59
C LEU A 36 21.01 -6.81 -14.46
N GLN A 37 21.64 -7.27 -13.38
CA GLN A 37 20.93 -7.66 -12.16
C GLN A 37 20.27 -6.47 -11.46
N ASN A 38 20.90 -5.29 -11.50
CA ASN A 38 20.28 -4.05 -11.01
C ASN A 38 19.10 -3.57 -11.88
N THR A 39 19.00 -4.00 -13.14
CA THR A 39 17.86 -3.70 -14.02
C THR A 39 16.79 -4.79 -14.05
N SER A 40 17.06 -5.98 -13.49
CA SER A 40 16.17 -7.15 -13.53
C SER A 40 15.60 -7.60 -12.19
N SER A 41 15.82 -6.84 -11.11
CA SER A 41 14.77 -6.72 -10.09
C SER A 41 13.63 -5.91 -10.70
N THR A 42 12.38 -6.30 -10.54
CA THR A 42 11.20 -5.45 -10.78
C THR A 42 11.39 -4.10 -10.07
N THR A 43 11.99 -3.14 -10.76
CA THR A 43 12.42 -1.88 -10.17
C THR A 43 11.19 -1.00 -10.06
N PHE A 44 10.59 -1.03 -8.87
CA PHE A 44 9.69 0.02 -8.44
C PHE A 44 10.48 1.33 -8.49
N ASP A 45 10.16 2.20 -9.46
CA ASP A 45 10.73 3.54 -9.51
C ASP A 45 10.15 4.35 -8.34
N ARG A 46 10.92 4.42 -7.26
CA ARG A 46 10.56 5.17 -6.05
C ARG A 46 10.17 6.62 -6.37
N GLN A 47 10.84 7.26 -7.33
CA GLN A 47 10.54 8.66 -7.67
C GLN A 47 9.19 8.77 -8.38
N GLU A 48 8.87 7.85 -9.28
CA GLU A 48 7.55 7.75 -9.92
C GLU A 48 6.43 7.47 -8.91
N LEU A 49 6.69 6.64 -7.90
CA LEU A 49 5.70 6.36 -6.85
C LEU A 49 5.44 7.58 -5.98
N LEU A 50 6.51 8.25 -5.55
CA LEU A 50 6.42 9.44 -4.69
C LEU A 50 5.73 10.62 -5.39
N SER A 51 5.90 10.77 -6.71
CA SER A 51 5.19 11.80 -7.48
C SER A 51 3.69 11.54 -7.60
N ARG A 52 3.24 10.31 -7.32
CA ARG A 52 1.83 9.88 -7.29
C ARG A 52 1.32 9.58 -5.89
N ASP A 53 1.98 10.11 -4.86
CA ASP A 53 1.60 9.96 -3.46
C ASP A 53 1.44 8.49 -3.04
N ARG A 54 2.37 7.66 -3.53
CA ARG A 54 2.36 6.21 -3.40
C ARG A 54 3.70 5.68 -2.91
N VAL A 55 3.66 4.55 -2.20
CA VAL A 55 4.83 3.75 -1.83
C VAL A 55 4.59 2.28 -2.17
N HIS A 56 5.64 1.47 -2.16
CA HIS A 56 5.54 0.02 -2.32
C HIS A 56 5.93 -0.71 -1.05
N ILE A 57 5.30 -1.86 -0.75
CA ILE A 57 5.58 -2.67 0.46
C ILE A 57 7.03 -3.17 0.56
N ASP A 58 7.72 -3.26 -0.57
CA ASP A 58 9.11 -3.72 -0.64
C ASP A 58 10.12 -2.56 -0.60
N ASP A 59 9.67 -1.29 -0.57
CA ASP A 59 10.56 -0.15 -0.35
C ASP A 59 11.03 -0.13 1.12
N PRO A 60 12.34 -0.25 1.42
CA PRO A 60 12.85 -0.15 2.79
C PRO A 60 12.48 1.17 3.48
N LEU A 61 12.21 2.22 2.71
CA LEU A 61 11.81 3.54 3.19
C LEU A 61 10.29 3.76 3.17
N ALA A 62 9.47 2.73 2.88
CA ALA A 62 8.02 2.85 2.71
C ALA A 62 7.35 3.57 3.87
N ILE A 63 7.69 3.25 5.12
CA ILE A 63 7.11 3.91 6.31
C ILE A 63 7.46 5.40 6.34
N SER A 64 8.73 5.75 6.10
CA SER A 64 9.20 7.13 6.12
C SER A 64 8.57 7.95 4.99
N ASN A 65 8.50 7.37 3.80
CA ASN A 65 7.93 7.99 2.61
C ASN A 65 6.42 8.17 2.76
N LEU A 66 5.71 7.15 3.25
CA LEU A 66 4.28 7.23 3.50
C LEU A 66 3.96 8.28 4.58
N LYS A 67 4.76 8.36 5.65
CA LYS A 67 4.65 9.42 6.66
C LYS A 67 4.76 10.81 6.03
N LYS A 68 5.76 11.04 5.17
CA LYS A 68 5.94 12.33 4.48
C LYS A 68 4.71 12.68 3.63
N ILE A 69 4.19 11.70 2.88
CA ILE A 69 2.98 11.88 2.07
C ILE A 69 1.79 12.24 2.97
N ILE A 70 1.54 11.48 4.04
CA ILE A 70 0.45 11.73 4.99
C ILE A 70 0.57 13.14 5.60
N ASN A 71 1.74 13.53 6.08
CA ASN A 71 1.95 14.85 6.69
C ASN A 71 1.63 15.98 5.70
N ARG A 72 2.17 15.91 4.49
CA ARG A 72 1.88 16.89 3.44
C ARG A 72 0.38 16.99 3.15
N GLN A 73 -0.29 15.85 3.08
CA GLN A 73 -1.74 15.79 2.82
C GLN A 73 -2.56 16.38 3.99
N LEU A 74 -2.14 16.13 5.24
CA LEU A 74 -2.77 16.71 6.43
C LEU A 74 -2.55 18.22 6.52
N GLU A 75 -1.33 18.71 6.29
CA GLU A 75 -0.99 20.14 6.33
C GLU A 75 -1.87 20.98 5.40
N LEU A 76 -2.32 20.42 4.27
CA LEU A 76 -3.13 21.12 3.28
C LEU A 76 -4.60 21.31 3.69
N LYS A 77 -5.17 20.44 4.55
CA LYS A 77 -6.62 20.35 4.73
C LYS A 77 -7.09 20.09 6.16
N TYR A 78 -6.23 19.60 7.05
CA TYR A 78 -6.59 19.27 8.43
C TYR A 78 -6.31 20.44 9.37
N HIS A 79 -7.34 20.96 10.02
CA HIS A 79 -7.24 22.04 10.98
C HIS A 79 -7.24 21.49 12.42
N SER A 80 -6.07 21.12 12.93
CA SER A 80 -5.94 20.44 14.24
C SER A 80 -6.41 21.25 15.46
N SER A 81 -6.57 22.56 15.33
CA SER A 81 -7.13 23.44 16.37
C SER A 81 -8.66 23.31 16.49
N THR A 82 -9.36 23.02 15.39
CA THR A 82 -10.82 23.05 15.32
C THR A 82 -11.46 21.71 14.97
N GLN A 83 -10.69 20.75 14.46
CA GLN A 83 -11.19 19.46 14.01
C GLN A 83 -10.62 18.29 14.82
N LYS A 84 -11.52 17.38 15.19
CA LYS A 84 -11.16 16.04 15.64
C LYS A 84 -10.73 15.22 14.41
N LEU A 85 -9.70 14.38 14.56
CA LEU A 85 -9.24 13.50 13.49
C LEU A 85 -9.79 12.09 13.72
N ILE A 86 -10.45 11.53 12.72
CA ILE A 86 -11.06 10.20 12.80
C ILE A 86 -10.38 9.30 11.78
N VAL A 87 -9.84 8.17 12.22
CA VAL A 87 -9.31 7.14 11.32
C VAL A 87 -10.37 6.05 11.19
N THR A 88 -10.96 5.90 10.01
CA THR A 88 -11.95 4.85 9.73
C THR A 88 -11.34 3.78 8.84
N CYS A 89 -11.16 2.59 9.38
CA CYS A 89 -10.56 1.47 8.67
C CYS A 89 -11.65 0.52 8.17
N VAL A 90 -11.90 0.56 6.87
CA VAL A 90 -12.94 -0.21 6.18
C VAL A 90 -12.40 -1.58 5.79
N GLY A 91 -13.21 -2.60 5.99
CA GLY A 91 -12.93 -3.99 5.65
C GLY A 91 -13.51 -4.98 6.67
N THR A 92 -13.24 -6.26 6.44
CA THR A 92 -13.74 -7.36 7.28
C THR A 92 -12.62 -8.34 7.63
N ASP A 93 -12.70 -8.95 8.80
CA ASP A 93 -11.81 -10.02 9.24
C ASP A 93 -12.13 -11.39 8.59
N ARG A 94 -13.26 -11.48 7.89
CA ARG A 94 -13.74 -12.69 7.21
C ARG A 94 -13.17 -12.94 5.80
N SER A 95 -12.38 -12.01 5.28
CA SER A 95 -11.76 -12.10 3.95
C SER A 95 -10.32 -11.59 4.03
N THR A 96 -9.33 -12.41 3.63
CA THR A 96 -7.93 -12.07 3.84
C THR A 96 -7.52 -10.78 3.14
N GLY A 97 -7.97 -10.58 1.90
CA GLY A 97 -7.71 -9.37 1.11
C GLY A 97 -8.39 -8.13 1.67
N ASP A 98 -9.56 -8.29 2.29
CA ASP A 98 -10.36 -7.19 2.85
C ASP A 98 -10.01 -6.91 4.33
N ALA A 99 -9.14 -7.71 4.94
CA ALA A 99 -8.73 -7.54 6.34
C ALA A 99 -7.78 -6.37 6.57
N LEU A 100 -7.35 -5.65 5.52
CA LEU A 100 -6.38 -4.56 5.64
C LEU A 100 -6.83 -3.49 6.63
N GLY A 101 -8.06 -2.98 6.50
CA GLY A 101 -8.60 -1.96 7.38
C GLY A 101 -8.60 -2.40 8.84
N PRO A 102 -9.34 -3.45 9.22
CA PRO A 102 -9.37 -3.95 10.59
C PRO A 102 -7.98 -4.23 11.19
N LEU A 103 -7.05 -4.75 10.40
CA LEU A 103 -5.65 -4.97 10.82
C LEU A 103 -4.91 -3.66 11.09
N VAL A 104 -5.12 -2.62 10.28
CA VAL A 104 -4.57 -1.28 10.52
C VAL A 104 -5.14 -0.69 11.80
N GLY A 105 -6.47 -0.71 11.95
CA GLY A 105 -7.13 -0.14 13.14
C GLY A 105 -6.71 -0.81 14.44
N SER A 106 -6.71 -2.15 14.48
CA SER A 106 -6.21 -2.91 15.64
C SER A 106 -4.72 -2.66 15.95
N LYS A 107 -3.90 -2.34 14.95
CA LYS A 107 -2.51 -1.94 15.21
C LYS A 107 -2.43 -0.52 15.75
N LEU A 108 -3.27 0.38 15.25
CA LEU A 108 -3.30 1.77 15.69
C LEU A 108 -3.69 1.93 17.16
N THR A 109 -4.62 1.12 17.64
CA THR A 109 -5.04 1.13 19.06
C THR A 109 -3.91 0.76 20.04
N ASN A 110 -2.86 0.07 19.57
CA ASN A 110 -1.69 -0.27 20.39
C ASN A 110 -0.66 0.87 20.50
N PHE A 111 -0.83 1.97 19.76
CA PHE A 111 0.04 3.13 19.86
C PHE A 111 -0.57 4.20 20.77
N ARG A 112 0.30 4.94 21.47
CA ARG A 112 -0.10 6.19 22.11
C ARG A 112 -0.23 7.28 21.05
N LEU A 113 -1.48 7.55 20.65
CA LEU A 113 -1.82 8.62 19.72
C LEU A 113 -2.27 9.88 20.48
N ASN A 114 -2.30 11.01 19.79
CA ASN A 114 -2.87 12.24 20.31
C ASN A 114 -4.34 12.01 20.73
N ASN A 115 -4.77 12.61 21.85
CA ASN A 115 -6.15 12.49 22.36
C ASN A 115 -7.21 13.06 21.40
N LYS A 116 -6.82 13.75 20.33
CA LYS A 116 -7.69 14.23 19.25
C LYS A 116 -7.92 13.19 18.14
N VAL A 117 -7.39 11.97 18.27
CA VAL A 117 -7.52 10.90 17.27
C VAL A 117 -8.41 9.79 17.80
N ASP A 118 -9.51 9.51 17.10
CA ASP A 118 -10.34 8.33 17.36
C ASP A 118 -10.27 7.35 16.19
N ILE A 119 -10.37 6.05 16.49
CA ILE A 119 -10.21 4.96 15.53
C ILE A 119 -11.53 4.18 15.44
N PHE A 120 -12.02 4.00 14.22
CA PHE A 120 -13.13 3.12 13.88
C PHE A 120 -12.64 2.02 12.95
N GLY A 121 -13.16 0.80 13.11
CA GLY A 121 -12.75 -0.35 12.30
C GLY A 121 -11.51 -1.02 12.87
N THR A 122 -11.71 -1.92 13.82
CA THR A 122 -10.68 -2.83 14.34
C THR A 122 -11.08 -4.27 14.02
N LEU A 123 -10.23 -5.24 14.30
CA LEU A 123 -10.61 -6.65 14.28
C LEU A 123 -11.75 -6.97 15.26
N GLU A 124 -11.79 -6.29 16.41
CA GLU A 124 -12.83 -6.49 17.43
C GLU A 124 -14.16 -5.82 17.03
N ALA A 125 -14.09 -4.66 16.39
CA ALA A 125 -15.23 -3.88 15.94
C ALA A 125 -15.03 -3.43 14.48
N PRO A 126 -15.22 -4.32 13.49
CA PRO A 126 -14.97 -4.01 12.09
C PRO A 126 -16.00 -3.03 11.52
N VAL A 127 -15.55 -2.24 10.55
CA VAL A 127 -16.41 -1.38 9.72
C VAL A 127 -16.39 -1.96 8.32
N HIS A 128 -17.50 -2.53 7.88
CA HIS A 128 -17.62 -3.24 6.62
C HIS A 128 -18.87 -2.80 5.86
N ALA A 129 -19.03 -3.24 4.61
CA ALA A 129 -20.10 -2.83 3.71
C ALA A 129 -21.51 -2.78 4.34
N THR A 130 -21.89 -3.72 5.21
CA THR A 130 -23.25 -3.78 5.78
C THR A 130 -23.51 -2.88 6.98
N ASN A 131 -22.48 -2.27 7.59
CA ASN A 131 -22.63 -1.37 8.74
C ASN A 131 -21.98 0.01 8.52
N LEU A 132 -21.41 0.26 7.34
CA LEU A 132 -20.70 1.49 7.04
C LEU A 132 -21.60 2.73 7.18
N GLU A 133 -22.81 2.68 6.66
CA GLU A 133 -23.77 3.78 6.71
C GLU A 133 -24.10 4.17 8.16
N GLU A 134 -24.44 3.20 9.00
CA GLU A 134 -24.65 3.39 10.43
C GLU A 134 -23.43 4.04 11.11
N LYS A 135 -22.22 3.59 10.77
CA LYS A 135 -20.98 4.14 11.35
C LYS A 135 -20.71 5.57 10.90
N ILE A 136 -21.04 5.92 9.66
CA ILE A 136 -20.96 7.30 9.18
C ILE A 136 -21.93 8.19 9.97
N GLU A 137 -23.17 7.74 10.19
CA GLU A 137 -24.13 8.49 10.99
C GLU A 137 -23.65 8.72 12.42
N VAL A 138 -23.09 7.67 13.06
CA VAL A 138 -22.52 7.78 14.41
C VAL A 138 -21.39 8.82 14.44
N ILE A 139 -20.47 8.80 13.47
CA ILE A 139 -19.38 9.77 13.39
C ILE A 139 -19.93 11.20 13.24
N GLN A 140 -20.90 11.41 12.34
CA GLN A 140 -21.48 12.73 12.08
C GLN A 140 -22.26 13.29 13.27
N ARG A 141 -22.95 12.43 14.03
CA ARG A 141 -23.67 12.84 15.25
C ARG A 141 -22.73 13.10 16.43
N THR A 142 -21.61 12.38 16.50
CA THR A 142 -20.67 12.45 17.65
C THR A 142 -19.68 13.61 17.51
N TYR A 143 -19.20 13.87 16.29
CA TYR A 143 -18.13 14.84 16.06
C TYR A 143 -18.61 16.00 15.20
N ASN A 144 -18.31 17.22 15.65
CA ASN A 144 -18.55 18.42 14.84
C ASN A 144 -17.45 18.57 13.78
N ASN A 145 -17.82 18.53 12.51
CA ASN A 145 -16.92 18.71 11.35
C ASN A 145 -15.58 17.93 11.45
N PRO A 146 -15.61 16.59 11.65
CA PRO A 146 -14.39 15.80 11.80
C PRO A 146 -13.59 15.76 10.49
N PHE A 147 -12.27 15.62 10.62
CA PHE A 147 -11.40 15.27 9.51
C PHE A 147 -11.20 13.75 9.48
N ILE A 148 -11.74 13.08 8.48
CA ILE A 148 -11.78 11.63 8.39
C ILE A 148 -10.71 11.11 7.42
N ILE A 149 -9.85 10.20 7.90
CA ILE A 149 -8.95 9.40 7.08
C ILE A 149 -9.57 8.01 6.91
N ALA A 150 -9.99 7.68 5.70
CA ALA A 150 -10.51 6.35 5.37
C ALA A 150 -9.37 5.41 4.93
N ILE A 151 -9.42 4.14 5.32
CA ILE A 151 -8.41 3.13 4.96
C ILE A 151 -9.12 1.91 4.38
N ASP A 152 -8.68 1.43 3.23
CA ASP A 152 -9.33 0.33 2.53
C ASP A 152 -8.34 -0.53 1.73
N ALA A 153 -8.75 -1.75 1.41
CA ALA A 153 -8.07 -2.61 0.45
C ALA A 153 -8.71 -2.48 -0.93
N GLY A 154 -7.88 -2.51 -1.97
CA GLY A 154 -8.34 -2.52 -3.34
C GLY A 154 -7.63 -3.57 -4.18
N LEU A 155 -8.18 -3.82 -5.36
CA LEU A 155 -7.56 -4.62 -6.40
C LEU A 155 -7.00 -3.69 -7.49
N GLY A 156 -5.95 -4.12 -8.17
CA GLY A 156 -5.34 -3.32 -9.22
C GLY A 156 -4.57 -4.12 -10.26
N LYS A 157 -3.81 -3.44 -11.12
CA LYS A 157 -2.95 -4.12 -12.10
C LYS A 157 -1.86 -4.91 -11.38
N ASN A 158 -1.42 -6.01 -11.98
CA ASN A 158 -0.36 -6.88 -11.42
C ASN A 158 0.88 -6.09 -10.95
N LYS A 159 1.39 -5.16 -11.78
CA LYS A 159 2.54 -4.30 -11.44
C LYS A 159 2.32 -3.34 -10.26
N SER A 160 1.07 -3.16 -9.82
CA SER A 160 0.70 -2.25 -8.73
C SER A 160 0.33 -2.98 -7.45
N VAL A 161 0.22 -4.31 -7.47
CA VAL A 161 0.03 -5.11 -6.24
C VAL A 161 1.19 -4.84 -5.30
N GLY A 162 0.90 -4.59 -4.02
CA GLY A 162 1.91 -4.16 -3.05
C GLY A 162 2.05 -2.63 -2.94
N SER A 163 1.34 -1.85 -3.76
CA SER A 163 1.35 -0.39 -3.63
C SER A 163 0.38 0.09 -2.55
N ILE A 164 0.77 1.15 -1.85
CA ILE A 164 -0.05 1.89 -0.88
C ILE A 164 -0.11 3.34 -1.36
N SER A 165 -1.29 3.85 -1.65
CA SER A 165 -1.48 5.24 -2.10
C SER A 165 -2.26 6.06 -1.08
N VAL A 166 -1.94 7.34 -0.98
CA VAL A 166 -2.68 8.34 -0.21
C VAL A 166 -3.27 9.34 -1.19
N LYS A 167 -4.56 9.61 -1.09
CA LYS A 167 -5.24 10.57 -1.98
C LYS A 167 -6.24 11.42 -1.22
N HIS A 168 -6.40 12.65 -1.68
CA HIS A 168 -7.49 13.53 -1.26
C HIS A 168 -8.84 13.06 -1.78
N GLY A 169 -9.87 13.44 -1.04
CA GLY A 169 -11.25 13.13 -1.35
C GLY A 169 -11.71 11.83 -0.67
N PRO A 170 -13.02 11.58 -0.72
CA PRO A 170 -13.60 10.46 -0.03
C PRO A 170 -13.19 9.14 -0.69
N LEU A 171 -13.09 8.11 0.13
CA LEU A 171 -13.04 6.73 -0.30
C LEU A 171 -14.40 6.35 -0.87
N ARG A 172 -14.38 5.65 -2.01
CA ARG A 172 -15.53 4.91 -2.55
C ARG A 172 -15.32 3.42 -2.26
N PRO A 173 -15.80 2.90 -1.13
CA PRO A 173 -15.57 1.51 -0.77
C PRO A 173 -16.35 0.59 -1.68
N GLY A 174 -15.88 -0.66 -1.80
CA GLY A 174 -16.68 -1.72 -2.40
C GLY A 174 -16.13 -2.36 -3.68
N SER A 175 -14.81 -2.28 -3.93
CA SER A 175 -14.20 -2.94 -5.10
C SER A 175 -14.46 -4.46 -5.19
N GLY A 176 -14.88 -5.10 -4.09
CA GLY A 176 -15.24 -6.53 -4.06
C GLY A 176 -16.72 -6.85 -3.82
N VAL A 177 -17.59 -5.84 -3.76
CA VAL A 177 -19.01 -6.02 -3.42
C VAL A 177 -19.91 -5.25 -4.40
N ASN A 178 -20.90 -5.93 -4.97
CA ASN A 178 -21.90 -5.32 -5.87
C ASN A 178 -22.95 -4.51 -5.07
N LYS A 179 -22.51 -3.52 -4.30
CA LYS A 179 -23.39 -2.63 -3.53
C LYS A 179 -22.94 -1.18 -3.70
N ASP A 180 -23.90 -0.29 -3.84
CA ASP A 180 -23.66 1.15 -3.72
C ASP A 180 -23.41 1.47 -2.24
N LEU A 181 -22.14 1.72 -1.90
CA LEU A 181 -21.75 2.10 -0.55
C LEU A 181 -21.55 3.62 -0.46
N PRO A 182 -21.94 4.24 0.68
CA PRO A 182 -21.69 5.65 0.88
C PRO A 182 -20.19 5.96 0.88
N GLU A 183 -19.84 7.10 0.29
CA GLU A 183 -18.46 7.58 0.32
C GLU A 183 -18.09 8.07 1.73
N ILE A 184 -16.81 7.92 2.10
CA ILE A 184 -16.33 8.32 3.43
C ILE A 184 -14.92 8.89 3.37
N GLY A 185 -14.66 9.96 4.14
CA GLY A 185 -13.31 10.50 4.30
C GLY A 185 -13.09 11.84 3.62
N ASN A 186 -12.11 12.58 4.12
CA ASN A 186 -11.50 13.74 3.46
C ASN A 186 -10.17 13.34 2.79
N LEU A 187 -9.56 12.29 3.32
CA LEU A 187 -8.34 11.65 2.85
C LEU A 187 -8.59 10.14 2.84
N HIS A 188 -8.05 9.42 1.87
CA HIS A 188 -8.07 7.96 1.90
C HIS A 188 -6.71 7.34 1.62
N ILE A 189 -6.47 6.19 2.25
CA ILE A 189 -5.31 5.34 2.06
C ILE A 189 -5.79 4.00 1.52
N THR A 190 -5.33 3.62 0.34
CA THR A 190 -5.70 2.34 -0.29
C THR A 190 -4.47 1.47 -0.47
N GLY A 191 -4.54 0.23 0.01
CA GLY A 191 -3.56 -0.81 -0.29
C GLY A 191 -4.04 -1.70 -1.43
N LEU A 192 -3.24 -1.82 -2.49
CA LEU A 192 -3.55 -2.73 -3.61
C LEU A 192 -3.08 -4.15 -3.28
N VAL A 193 -3.98 -4.94 -2.70
CA VAL A 193 -3.64 -6.22 -2.06
C VAL A 193 -3.51 -7.37 -3.05
N ASN A 194 -4.16 -7.27 -4.22
CA ASN A 194 -4.13 -8.30 -5.26
C ASN A 194 -4.55 -7.76 -6.63
N VAL A 195 -4.57 -8.64 -7.64
CA VAL A 195 -4.87 -8.30 -9.04
C VAL A 195 -6.38 -8.18 -9.27
N SER A 196 -6.82 -7.11 -9.94
CA SER A 196 -8.21 -6.90 -10.40
C SER A 196 -8.52 -7.76 -11.64
N GLY A 197 -9.79 -8.07 -11.89
CA GLY A 197 -10.18 -8.83 -13.08
C GLY A 197 -11.45 -9.65 -12.87
N TYR A 198 -11.41 -10.93 -13.24
CA TYR A 198 -12.56 -11.81 -13.07
C TYR A 198 -12.65 -12.31 -11.62
N MET A 199 -13.87 -12.42 -11.08
CA MET A 199 -14.14 -12.99 -9.76
C MET A 199 -13.45 -12.28 -8.58
N GLU A 200 -13.48 -10.94 -8.57
CA GLU A 200 -12.81 -10.09 -7.56
C GLU A 200 -13.17 -10.42 -6.10
N TYR A 201 -14.42 -10.82 -5.85
CA TYR A 201 -14.85 -11.31 -4.54
C TYR A 201 -14.00 -12.51 -4.05
N PHE A 202 -13.79 -13.51 -4.92
CA PHE A 202 -12.99 -14.70 -4.61
C PHE A 202 -11.49 -14.40 -4.54
N VAL A 203 -11.03 -13.45 -5.35
CA VAL A 203 -9.65 -12.96 -5.29
C VAL A 203 -9.37 -12.36 -3.90
N LEU A 204 -10.27 -11.55 -3.36
CA LEU A 204 -10.12 -10.99 -2.03
C LEU A 204 -10.12 -12.09 -0.95
N GLN A 205 -11.01 -13.08 -1.05
CA GLN A 205 -11.05 -14.21 -0.09
C GLN A 205 -9.76 -15.07 -0.09
N SER A 206 -9.05 -15.14 -1.22
CA SER A 206 -7.84 -15.96 -1.40
C SER A 206 -6.54 -15.15 -1.42
N THR A 207 -6.61 -13.85 -1.16
CA THR A 207 -5.44 -12.97 -1.17
C THR A 207 -4.42 -13.40 -0.10
N ARG A 208 -3.13 -13.33 -0.44
CA ARG A 208 -2.05 -13.72 0.48
C ARG A 208 -2.02 -12.78 1.69
N LEU A 209 -2.33 -13.32 2.86
CA LEU A 209 -2.33 -12.57 4.13
C LEU A 209 -0.99 -11.84 4.40
N ASN A 210 0.15 -12.40 3.97
CA ASN A 210 1.45 -11.74 4.14
C ASN A 210 1.52 -10.35 3.49
N ILE A 211 0.91 -10.17 2.31
CA ILE A 211 0.86 -8.86 1.62
C ILE A 211 0.06 -7.87 2.47
N VAL A 212 -1.14 -8.29 2.88
CA VAL A 212 -2.06 -7.49 3.70
C VAL A 212 -1.43 -7.13 5.04
N PHE A 213 -0.76 -8.08 5.69
CA PHE A 213 -0.11 -7.86 6.98
C PHE A 213 1.09 -6.89 6.89
N LYS A 214 1.90 -7.00 5.82
CA LYS A 214 2.98 -6.03 5.53
C LYS A 214 2.42 -4.63 5.31
N MET A 215 1.36 -4.50 4.50
CA MET A 215 0.68 -3.22 4.27
C MET A 215 0.14 -2.63 5.56
N ALA A 216 -0.57 -3.43 6.36
CA ALA A 216 -1.13 -2.99 7.63
C ALA A 216 -0.05 -2.47 8.57
N LYS A 217 1.11 -3.14 8.62
CA LYS A 217 2.28 -2.67 9.38
C LYS A 217 2.79 -1.32 8.86
N ILE A 218 2.97 -1.16 7.55
CA ILE A 218 3.50 0.09 6.98
C ILE A 218 2.54 1.26 7.25
N ILE A 219 1.25 1.07 6.96
CA ILE A 219 0.21 2.10 7.13
C ILE A 219 0.09 2.51 8.60
N SER A 220 -0.08 1.54 9.52
CA SER A 220 -0.24 1.83 10.95
C SER A 220 0.99 2.54 11.54
N TYR A 221 2.21 2.14 11.18
CA TYR A 221 3.42 2.81 11.67
C TYR A 221 3.59 4.22 11.08
N ALA A 222 3.25 4.42 9.81
CA ALA A 222 3.32 5.75 9.20
C ALA A 222 2.31 6.70 9.85
N LEU A 223 1.05 6.29 9.98
CA LEU A 223 0.00 7.05 10.67
C LEU A 223 0.37 7.31 12.13
N ALA A 224 0.80 6.31 12.89
CA ALA A 224 1.20 6.50 14.28
C ALA A 224 2.37 7.48 14.44
N LYS A 225 3.28 7.56 13.46
CA LYS A 225 4.37 8.56 13.47
C LYS A 225 3.94 9.96 13.02
N SER A 226 2.83 10.06 12.28
CA SER A 226 2.24 11.33 11.83
C SER A 226 1.26 11.91 12.85
N LEU A 227 0.61 11.07 13.64
CA LEU A 227 -0.52 11.41 14.52
C LEU A 227 -0.18 11.37 16.03
N ARG A 228 1.11 11.33 16.35
CA ARG A 228 1.63 11.46 17.72
C ARG A 228 1.73 12.92 18.13
#